data_AF-A0A653HL83-F1
#
_entry.id   AF-A0A653HL83-F1
#
_cell.length_a   1.000
_cell.length_b   1.000
_cell.length_c   1.000
_cell.angle_alpha   90.00
_cell.angle_beta   90.00
_cell.angle_gamma   90.00
#
_symmetry.space_group_name_H-M   'P 1'
#
loop_
_entity.id
_entity.type
_entity.pdbx_description
1 polymer ?
#
loop_
_entity_poly.entity_id
_entity_poly.type
_entity_poly.pdbx_seq_one_letter_code
_entity_poly.pdbx_strand_id
1 'polypeptide(L)'
;MIGVKKRLIKKFNIEVDLNSAIEDNIMLHIFSERKKSKKKHEQKMKKKIRRRVKMEHKILNFVFPNSKKEKKLRLNYINKFIKKKMLIKQHLKEIKQKLKNYQNVVEQIQENEN
;
A
#
# COMPACT_ATOMS: atom_id res chain seq x y z
N MET A 1 8.47 20.26 9.51
CA MET A 1 7.92 19.50 8.36
C MET A 1 8.90 19.64 7.20
N ILE A 2 9.54 18.56 6.76
CA ILE A 2 10.51 18.61 5.64
C ILE A 2 9.71 18.79 4.36
N GLY A 3 9.60 20.04 3.91
CA GLY A 3 8.96 20.39 2.64
C GLY A 3 9.72 19.74 1.50
N VAL A 4 9.09 18.78 0.82
CA VAL A 4 9.62 18.25 -0.44
C VAL A 4 9.61 19.42 -1.43
N LYS A 5 10.78 20.02 -1.70
CA LYS A 5 10.94 21.01 -2.76
C LYS A 5 10.44 20.37 -4.05
N LYS A 6 9.34 20.89 -4.62
CA LYS A 6 8.89 20.52 -5.97
C LYS A 6 10.08 20.77 -6.91
N ARG A 7 10.57 19.73 -7.59
CA ARG A 7 11.54 19.95 -8.67
C ARG A 7 10.85 20.78 -9.73
N LEU A 8 11.44 21.93 -10.07
CA LEU A 8 11.09 22.65 -11.29
C LEU A 8 11.38 21.71 -12.45
N ILE A 9 10.35 21.12 -13.04
CA ILE A 9 10.48 20.52 -14.36
C ILE A 9 10.66 21.73 -15.27
N LYS A 10 11.93 22.06 -15.56
CA LYS A 10 12.27 23.00 -16.63
C LYS A 10 11.48 22.53 -17.84
N LYS A 11 10.50 23.33 -18.29
CA LYS A 11 9.94 23.22 -19.62
C LYS A 11 11.10 23.54 -20.56
N PHE A 12 11.83 22.51 -20.96
CA PHE A 12 12.78 22.62 -22.05
C PHE A 12 11.95 22.75 -23.31
N ASN A 13 11.54 23.98 -23.63
CA ASN A 13 11.25 24.37 -25.01
C ASN A 13 12.58 24.43 -25.75
N ILE A 14 13.20 23.27 -25.95
CA ILE A 14 14.25 23.13 -26.95
C ILE A 14 13.53 22.39 -28.07
N GLU A 15 13.20 23.12 -29.12
CA GLU A 15 13.03 22.51 -30.45
C GLU A 15 14.37 21.85 -30.76
N VAL A 16 14.53 20.59 -30.34
CA VAL A 16 15.66 19.79 -30.76
C VAL A 16 15.22 19.16 -32.07
N ASP A 17 15.73 19.68 -33.17
CA ASP A 17 15.62 19.02 -34.47
C ASP A 17 16.58 17.81 -34.47
N LEU A 18 16.19 16.78 -33.73
CA LEU A 18 16.88 15.50 -33.68
C LEU A 18 16.17 14.59 -34.66
N ASN A 19 16.91 14.06 -35.65
CA ASN A 19 16.46 12.96 -36.51
C ASN A 19 15.58 11.99 -35.72
N SER A 20 14.38 11.65 -36.20
CA SER A 20 13.37 10.91 -35.41
C SER A 20 13.92 9.65 -34.74
N ALA A 21 14.91 9.00 -35.38
CA ALA A 21 15.61 7.84 -34.84
C ALA A 21 16.34 8.11 -33.51
N ILE A 22 16.91 9.30 -33.30
CA ILE A 22 17.58 9.68 -32.06
C ILE A 22 16.56 9.92 -30.95
N GLU A 23 15.45 10.61 -31.25
CA GLU A 23 14.36 10.82 -30.30
C GLU A 23 13.70 9.50 -29.88
N ASP A 24 13.44 8.61 -30.85
CA ASP A 24 12.90 7.27 -30.60
C ASP A 24 13.84 6.47 -29.68
N ASN A 25 15.15 6.53 -29.92
CA ASN A 25 16.14 5.85 -29.07
C ASN A 25 16.16 6.41 -27.64
N ILE A 26 16.11 7.73 -27.46
CA ILE A 26 16.04 8.38 -26.14
C ILE A 26 14.74 7.97 -25.43
N MET A 27 13.61 7.99 -26.13
CA MET A 27 12.31 7.61 -25.57
C MET A 27 12.28 6.13 -25.17
N LEU A 28 12.78 5.23 -26.03
CA LEU A 28 12.93 3.81 -25.73
C LEU A 28 13.81 3.58 -24.50
N HIS A 29 14.91 4.32 -24.37
CA HIS A 29 15.79 4.25 -23.20
C HIS A 29 15.03 4.63 -21.92
N ILE A 30 14.34 5.77 -21.90
CA ILE A 30 13.54 6.25 -20.78
C ILE A 30 12.43 5.24 -20.40
N PHE A 31 11.73 4.70 -21.40
CA PHE A 31 10.71 3.66 -21.18
C PHE A 31 11.32 2.37 -20.60
N SER A 32 12.52 1.99 -21.05
CA SER A 32 13.22 0.81 -20.54
C SER A 32 13.60 0.97 -19.07
N GLU A 33 14.09 2.14 -18.66
CA GLU A 33 14.45 2.43 -17.27
C GLU A 33 13.22 2.43 -16.35
N ARG A 34 12.10 3.00 -16.81
CA ARG A 34 10.82 2.93 -16.09
C ARG A 34 10.32 1.48 -15.95
N LYS A 35 10.43 0.66 -16.99
CA LYS A 35 10.09 -0.78 -16.92
C LYS A 35 11.01 -1.52 -15.94
N LYS A 36 12.32 -1.23 -15.92
CA LYS A 36 13.29 -1.82 -14.98
C LYS A 36 12.98 -1.46 -13.53
N SER A 37 12.63 -0.20 -13.24
CA SER A 37 12.29 0.24 -11.88
C SER A 37 10.99 -0.40 -11.39
N LYS A 38 9.97 -0.52 -12.26
CA LYS A 38 8.73 -1.26 -11.98
C LYS A 38 8.99 -2.73 -11.68
N LYS A 39 9.78 -3.42 -12.53
CA LYS A 39 10.20 -4.82 -12.28
C LYS A 39 10.94 -4.98 -10.95
N LYS A 40 11.85 -4.07 -10.60
CA LYS A 40 12.57 -4.08 -9.31
C LYS A 40 11.61 -3.93 -8.14
N HIS A 41 10.59 -3.07 -8.27
CA HIS A 41 9.55 -2.92 -7.26
C HIS A 41 8.71 -4.20 -7.09
N GLU A 42 8.25 -4.78 -8.20
CA GLU A 42 7.50 -6.05 -8.20
C GLU A 42 8.31 -7.19 -7.59
N GLN A 43 9.60 -7.32 -7.92
CA GLN A 43 10.50 -8.31 -7.32
C GLN A 43 10.65 -8.11 -5.81
N LYS A 44 10.82 -6.87 -5.36
CA LYS A 44 10.86 -6.52 -3.93
C LYS A 44 9.56 -6.95 -3.23
N MET A 45 8.40 -6.69 -3.85
CA MET A 45 7.10 -7.11 -3.34
C MET A 45 6.94 -8.62 -3.28
N LYS A 46 7.28 -9.35 -4.36
CA LYS A 46 7.30 -10.83 -4.40
C LYS A 46 8.20 -11.41 -3.29
N LYS A 47 9.38 -10.81 -3.04
CA LYS A 47 10.28 -11.24 -1.96
C LYS A 47 9.67 -10.99 -0.57
N LYS A 48 8.97 -9.87 -0.36
CA LYS A 48 8.25 -9.59 0.89
C LYS A 48 7.11 -10.60 1.13
N ILE A 49 6.35 -10.92 0.08
CA ILE A 49 5.26 -11.91 0.14
C ILE A 49 5.82 -13.29 0.48
N ARG A 50 6.84 -13.78 -0.24
CA ARG A 50 7.49 -15.07 0.06
C ARG A 50 7.99 -15.18 1.50
N ARG A 51 8.62 -14.12 2.04
CA ARG A 51 9.06 -14.08 3.44
C ARG A 51 7.88 -14.15 4.42
N ARG A 52 6.76 -13.49 4.11
CA ARG A 52 5.55 -13.53 4.93
C ARG A 52 4.95 -14.94 4.96
N VAL A 53 4.74 -15.56 3.80
CA VAL A 53 4.21 -16.92 3.68
C VAL A 53 5.10 -17.92 4.41
N LYS A 54 6.44 -17.83 4.27
CA LYS A 54 7.37 -18.69 5.00
C LYS A 54 7.25 -18.53 6.53
N MET A 55 7.04 -17.31 7.01
CA MET A 55 6.83 -17.09 8.45
C MET A 55 5.48 -17.61 8.92
N GLU A 56 4.41 -17.39 8.14
CA GLU A 56 3.07 -17.92 8.45
C GLU A 56 3.08 -19.44 8.49
N HIS A 57 3.74 -20.10 7.53
CA HIS A 57 3.93 -21.55 7.53
C HIS A 57 4.71 -22.03 8.76
N LYS A 58 5.81 -21.34 9.14
CA LYS A 58 6.53 -21.65 10.39
C LYS A 58 5.63 -21.55 11.62
N ILE A 59 4.76 -20.54 11.68
CA ILE A 59 3.86 -20.35 12.82
C ILE A 59 2.76 -21.40 12.86
N LEU A 60 2.19 -21.77 11.70
CA LEU A 60 1.21 -22.84 11.57
C LEU A 60 1.79 -24.19 12.01
N ASN A 61 3.07 -24.45 11.72
CA ASN A 61 3.73 -25.70 12.10
C ASN A 61 3.99 -25.80 13.62
N PHE A 62 3.95 -24.70 14.37
CA PHE A 62 4.08 -24.73 15.84
C PHE A 62 2.71 -24.90 16.52
N VAL A 63 2.12 -26.09 16.42
CA VAL A 63 0.89 -26.42 17.17
C VAL A 63 1.16 -26.30 18.69
N PHE A 64 2.35 -26.73 19.13
CA PHE A 64 2.85 -26.58 20.50
C PHE A 64 4.35 -26.17 20.49
N PRO A 65 4.69 -24.92 20.84
CA PRO A 65 6.08 -24.45 20.86
C PRO A 65 6.83 -25.02 22.08
N ASN A 66 7.94 -25.70 21.83
CA ASN A 66 8.72 -26.38 22.87
C ASN A 66 9.79 -25.47 23.48
N SER A 67 10.34 -24.53 22.68
CA SER A 67 11.39 -23.61 23.15
C SER A 67 10.87 -22.22 23.53
N LYS A 68 11.60 -21.52 24.43
CA LYS A 68 11.29 -20.13 24.80
C LYS A 68 11.30 -19.18 23.58
N LYS A 69 12.16 -19.44 22.60
CA LYS A 69 12.26 -18.65 21.35
C LYS A 69 11.00 -18.80 20.49
N GLU A 70 10.48 -20.02 20.35
CA GLU A 70 9.26 -20.30 19.60
C GLU A 70 8.02 -19.70 20.26
N LYS A 71 7.92 -19.82 21.60
CA LYS A 71 6.85 -19.19 22.38
C LYS A 71 6.80 -17.67 22.15
N LYS A 72 7.97 -17.01 22.18
CA LYS A 72 8.08 -15.55 21.90
C LYS A 72 7.68 -15.22 20.46
N LEU A 73 8.09 -16.03 19.48
CA LEU A 73 7.72 -15.83 18.09
C LEU A 73 6.20 -15.94 17.88
N ARG A 74 5.57 -16.95 18.50
CA ARG A 74 4.12 -17.17 18.44
C ARG A 74 3.36 -16.02 19.10
N LEU A 75 3.78 -15.58 20.28
CA LEU A 75 3.17 -14.42 20.96
C LEU A 75 3.26 -13.15 20.10
N ASN A 76 4.41 -12.88 19.49
CA ASN A 76 4.57 -11.72 18.58
C ASN A 76 3.60 -11.78 17.40
N TYR A 77 3.36 -12.97 16.84
CA TYR A 77 2.41 -13.16 15.75
C TYR A 77 0.96 -12.95 16.21
N ILE A 78 0.56 -13.54 17.35
CA ILE A 78 -0.77 -13.36 17.95
C ILE A 78 -1.03 -11.87 18.21
N ASN A 79 -0.08 -11.17 18.84
CA ASN A 79 -0.20 -9.74 19.12
C ASN A 79 -0.37 -8.91 17.84
N LYS A 80 0.35 -9.26 16.77
CA LYS A 80 0.20 -8.60 15.46
C LYS A 80 -1.19 -8.83 14.87
N PHE A 81 -1.74 -10.03 15.04
CA PHE A 81 -3.09 -10.36 14.57
C PHE A 81 -4.17 -9.61 15.37
N ILE A 82 -4.05 -9.55 16.69
CA ILE A 82 -4.94 -8.78 17.57
C ILE A 82 -4.93 -7.29 17.17
N LYS A 83 -3.74 -6.69 16.99
CA LYS A 83 -3.61 -5.29 16.54
C LYS A 83 -4.33 -5.03 15.22
N LYS A 84 -4.19 -5.93 14.24
CA LYS A 84 -4.91 -5.83 12.96
C LYS A 84 -6.42 -5.92 13.14
N LYS A 85 -6.91 -6.86 13.94
CA LYS A 85 -8.34 -7.00 14.24
C LYS A 85 -8.91 -5.75 14.90
N MET A 86 -8.17 -5.13 15.83
CA MET A 86 -8.58 -3.88 16.46
C MET A 86 -8.71 -2.74 15.45
N LEU A 87 -7.73 -2.57 14.55
CA LEU A 87 -7.80 -1.54 13.51
C LEU A 87 -9.00 -1.74 12.58
N ILE A 88 -9.27 -2.98 12.15
CA ILE A 88 -10.44 -3.30 11.33
C ILE A 88 -11.73 -2.94 12.09
N LYS A 89 -11.83 -3.32 13.37
CA LYS A 89 -12.99 -2.98 14.21
C LYS A 89 -13.19 -1.47 14.33
N GLN A 90 -12.10 -0.70 14.45
CA GLN A 90 -12.14 0.75 14.49
C GLN A 90 -12.68 1.35 13.19
N HIS A 91 -12.16 0.94 12.04
CA HIS A 91 -12.66 1.41 10.74
C HIS A 91 -14.13 1.01 10.50
N LEU A 92 -14.53 -0.20 10.89
CA LEU A 92 -15.94 -0.59 10.80
C LEU A 92 -16.85 0.29 11.68
N LYS A 93 -16.38 0.68 12.87
CA LYS A 93 -17.11 1.62 13.74
C LYS A 93 -17.26 2.99 13.09
N GLU A 94 -16.19 3.50 12.47
CA GLU A 94 -16.21 4.78 11.73
C GLU A 94 -17.18 4.75 10.55
N ILE A 95 -17.19 3.66 9.77
CA ILE A 95 -18.13 3.48 8.65
C ILE A 95 -19.57 3.44 9.16
N LYS A 96 -19.84 2.67 10.23
CA LYS A 96 -21.18 2.58 10.83
C LYS A 96 -21.66 3.95 11.31
N GLN A 97 -20.79 4.75 11.92
CA GLN A 97 -21.13 6.10 12.35
C GLN A 97 -21.47 7.01 11.15
N LYS A 98 -20.67 6.96 10.08
CA LYS A 98 -20.95 7.73 8.87
C LYS A 98 -22.29 7.36 8.25
N LEU A 99 -22.58 6.07 8.13
CA LEU A 99 -23.87 5.59 7.61
C LEU A 99 -25.04 6.10 8.44
N LYS A 100 -24.94 6.05 9.78
CA LYS A 100 -25.97 6.60 10.66
C LYS A 100 -26.17 8.10 10.45
N ASN A 101 -25.09 8.86 10.33
CA ASN A 101 -25.19 10.29 10.05
C ASN A 101 -25.88 10.57 8.70
N TYR A 102 -25.57 9.80 7.66
CA TYR A 102 -26.25 9.92 6.37
C TYR A 102 -27.74 9.59 6.45
N GLN A 103 -28.11 8.55 7.20
CA GLN A 103 -29.51 8.18 7.44
C GLN A 103 -30.28 9.33 8.11
N ASN A 104 -29.73 9.89 9.19
CA ASN A 104 -30.34 11.02 9.90
C ASN A 104 -30.54 12.24 8.98
N VAL A 105 -29.59 12.52 8.08
CA VAL A 105 -29.72 13.64 7.12
C VAL A 105 -30.83 13.37 6.12
N VAL A 106 -30.97 12.13 5.62
CA VAL A 106 -32.06 11.75 4.72
C VAL A 106 -33.41 11.86 5.40
N GLU A 107 -33.52 11.39 6.65
CA GLU A 107 -34.74 11.50 7.47
C GLU A 107 -35.13 12.97 7.67
N GLN A 108 -34.18 13.85 7.99
CA GLN A 108 -34.43 15.29 8.13
C GLN A 108 -34.89 15.94 6.81
N ILE A 109 -34.36 15.52 5.66
CA ILE A 109 -34.82 16.05 4.37
C ILE A 109 -36.26 15.63 4.11
N GLN A 110 -36.59 14.36 4.36
CA GLN A 110 -37.96 13.84 4.19
C GLN A 110 -38.97 14.50 5.14
N GLU A 111 -38.56 14.84 6.36
CA GLU A 111 -39.40 15.57 7.32
C GLU A 111 -39.61 17.04 6.93
N ASN A 112 -38.68 17.68 6.21
CA ASN A 112 -38.82 19.07 5.76
C ASN A 112 -39.58 19.21 4.42
N GLU A 113 -39.70 18.12 3.66
CA GLU A 113 -40.45 18.08 2.39
C GLU A 113 -41.94 17.72 2.57
N ASN A 114 -42.35 17.29 3.77
CA ASN A 114 -43.75 17.06 4.18
C ASN A 114 -44.28 18.20 5.05
#